data_AF-A0A7C2XC66-F1
#
_entry.id   AF-A0A7C2XC66-F1
#
_cell.length_a   1.000
_cell.length_b   1.000
_cell.length_c   1.000
_cell.angle_alpha   90.00
_cell.angle_beta   90.00
_cell.angle_gamma   90.00
#
_symmetry.space_group_name_H-M   'P 1'
#
loop_
_entity.id
_entity.type
_entity.pdbx_description
1 polymer ?
#
loop_
_entity_poly.entity_id
_entity_poly.type
_entity_poly.pdbx_seq_one_letter_code
_entity_poly.pdbx_strand_id
1 'polypeptide(L)' 'MIIVTGGAGFIGSALVWKLNNEGIDNILIVDHLGSSDKWKNLVSRRFEDYLHKSRFLEMVLEDRVGGDIEAVVHLGACS' A
#
# COMPACT_ATOMS: atom_id res chain seq x y z
N MET A 1 4.26 -2.34 11.17
CA MET A 1 4.06 -1.83 9.79
C MET A 1 2.63 -2.11 9.36
N ILE A 2 1.95 -1.16 8.72
CA ILE A 2 0.61 -1.35 8.14
C ILE A 2 0.75 -1.57 6.63
N ILE A 3 0.15 -2.64 6.12
CA ILE A 3 0.13 -2.91 4.67
C ILE A 3 -1.20 -2.42 4.10
N VAL A 4 -1.15 -1.56 3.08
CA VAL A 4 -2.34 -1.09 2.36
C VAL A 4 -2.27 -1.54 0.91
N THR A 5 -3.04 -2.57 0.56
CA THR A 5 -3.20 -2.96 -0.85
C THR A 5 -4.20 -2.03 -1.54
N GLY A 6 -4.00 -1.73 -2.82
CA GLY A 6 -4.78 -0.69 -3.50
C GLY A 6 -4.48 0.72 -2.98
N GLY A 7 -3.32 0.92 -2.33
CA GLY A 7 -2.95 2.17 -1.65
C GLY A 7 -2.73 3.37 -2.58
N ALA A 8 -2.47 3.14 -3.87
CA ALA A 8 -2.44 4.20 -4.89
C ALA A 8 -3.83 4.47 -5.50
N GLY A 9 -4.83 3.64 -5.19
CA GLY A 9 -6.21 3.81 -5.58
C GLY A 9 -6.92 4.95 -4.84
N PHE A 10 -8.19 5.18 -5.21
CA PHE A 10 -8.97 6.28 -4.65
C PHE A 10 -9.15 6.18 -3.13
N ILE A 11 -9.71 5.06 -2.64
CA ILE A 11 -9.94 4.85 -1.20
C ILE A 11 -8.62 4.63 -0.47
N GLY A 12 -7.70 3.82 -1.05
CA GLY A 12 -6.42 3.52 -0.42
C GLY A 12 -5.59 4.76 -0.14
N SER A 13 -5.49 5.69 -1.09
CA SER A 13 -4.71 6.92 -0.88
C SER A 13 -5.33 7.89 0.13
N ALA A 14 -6.67 7.89 0.28
CA ALA A 14 -7.36 8.65 1.31
C ALA A 14 -7.15 8.05 2.71
N LEU A 15 -7.12 6.71 2.81
CA LEU A 15 -6.77 6.02 4.05
C LEU A 15 -5.33 6.33 4.47
N VAL A 16 -4.37 6.25 3.54
CA VAL A 16 -2.96 6.56 3.81
C VAL A 16 -2.82 8.02 4.27
N TRP A 17 -3.54 8.96 3.66
CA TRP A 17 -3.58 10.35 4.13
C TRP A 17 -4.08 10.47 5.57
N LYS A 18 -5.14 9.75 5.91
CA LYS A 18 -5.71 9.76 7.26
C LYS A 18 -4.71 9.19 8.28
N LEU A 19 -4.05 8.07 7.97
CA LEU A 19 -2.99 7.48 8.78
C LEU A 19 -1.82 8.45 8.98
N ASN A 20 -1.36 9.11 7.90
CA ASN A 20 -0.31 10.13 7.98
C ASN A 20 -0.70 11.30 8.90
N ASN A 21 -1.96 11.73 8.92
CA ASN A 21 -2.41 12.78 9.83
C ASN A 21 -2.47 12.33 11.29
N GLU A 22 -2.52 11.03 11.53
CA GLU A 22 -2.45 10.42 12.87
C GLU A 22 -1.00 10.09 13.27
N GLY A 23 -0.01 10.49 12.46
CA GLY A 23 1.41 10.25 12.72
C GLY A 23 1.88 8.84 12.33
N ILE A 24 1.06 8.09 11.62
CA ILE A 24 1.39 6.74 11.17
C ILE A 24 1.92 6.82 9.74
N ASP A 25 3.24 6.65 9.62
CA ASP A 25 3.95 6.71 8.33
C ASP A 25 4.63 5.37 7.98
N ASN A 26 4.71 4.42 8.94
CA ASN A 26 5.26 3.06 8.74
C ASN A 26 4.29 2.17 7.94
N ILE A 27 4.16 2.50 6.66
CA ILE A 27 3.16 1.95 5.74
C ILE A 27 3.86 1.34 4.53
N LEU A 28 3.46 0.11 4.17
CA LEU A 28 3.80 -0.53 2.89
C LEU A 28 2.61 -0.39 1.94
N ILE A 29 2.82 0.31 0.82
CA ILE A 29 1.81 0.40 -0.24
C ILE A 29 1.96 -0.79 -1.17
N VAL A 30 0.87 -1.51 -1.43
CA VAL A 30 0.84 -2.58 -2.44
C VAL A 30 -0.12 -2.21 -3.55
N ASP A 31 0.38 -1.97 -4.77
CA ASP A 31 -0.49 -1.61 -5.90
C ASP A 31 0.09 -2.01 -7.26
N HIS A 32 -0.59 -1.62 -8.33
CA HIS A 32 -0.11 -1.64 -9.70
C HIS A 32 -0.31 -0.25 -10.31
N LEU A 33 0.77 0.54 -10.35
CA LEU A 33 0.74 1.88 -10.96
C LEU A 33 0.59 1.84 -12.50
N GLY A 34 1.22 0.87 -13.17
CA GLY A 34 1.14 0.70 -14.63
C GLY A 34 1.44 1.99 -15.39
N SER A 35 0.68 2.25 -16.47
CA SER A 35 0.67 3.53 -17.21
C SER A 35 -0.37 4.53 -16.69
N SER A 36 -0.96 4.26 -15.52
CA SER A 36 -2.05 5.09 -14.98
C SER A 36 -1.52 6.27 -14.17
N ASP A 37 -2.34 7.31 -14.05
CA ASP A 37 -2.04 8.49 -13.23
C ASP A 37 -2.16 8.24 -11.70
N LYS A 38 -2.38 6.99 -11.25
CA LYS A 38 -2.53 6.63 -9.83
C LYS A 38 -1.33 7.04 -8.98
N TRP A 39 -0.13 7.12 -9.55
CA TRP A 39 1.08 7.56 -8.86
C TRP A 39 0.92 8.97 -8.26
N LYS A 40 0.11 9.83 -8.88
CA LYS A 40 -0.17 11.19 -8.40
C LYS A 40 -0.83 11.18 -7.02
N ASN A 41 -1.60 10.13 -6.70
CA ASN A 41 -2.25 9.98 -5.40
C ASN A 41 -1.24 9.73 -4.26
N LEU A 42 -0.02 9.27 -4.57
CA LEU A 42 1.03 8.98 -3.61
C LEU A 42 2.00 10.15 -3.37
N VAL A 43 2.07 11.13 -4.28
CA VAL A 43 3.04 12.25 -4.23
C VAL A 43 2.98 13.03 -2.91
N SER A 44 1.79 13.14 -2.30
CA SER A 44 1.57 13.87 -1.05
C SER A 44 1.36 12.94 0.15
N ARG A 45 1.82 11.70 0.06
CA ARG A 45 1.71 10.67 1.10
C ARG A 45 3.08 10.31 1.63
N ARG A 46 3.13 9.93 2.90
CA ARG A 46 4.33 9.41 3.57
C ARG A 46 4.12 7.93 3.80
N PHE A 47 5.06 7.12 3.34
CA PHE A 47 5.05 5.66 3.43
C PHE A 47 6.49 5.18 3.31
N GLU A 48 6.79 4.00 3.85
CA GLU A 48 8.15 3.46 3.88
C GLU A 48 8.54 2.90 2.53
N ASP A 49 7.64 2.14 1.90
CA ASP A 49 7.94 1.48 0.63
C ASP A 49 6.68 1.21 -0.21
N TYR A 50 6.90 0.93 -1.47
CA TYR A 50 5.92 0.51 -2.45
C TYR A 50 6.31 -0.84 -3.05
N LEU A 51 5.37 -1.78 -3.07
CA LEU A 51 5.55 -3.10 -3.66
C LEU A 51 4.51 -3.37 -4.74
N HIS A 52 4.95 -3.93 -5.87
CA HIS A 52 4.03 -4.34 -6.92
C HIS A 52 3.17 -5.53 -6.46
N LYS A 53 1.85 -5.50 -6.76
CA LYS A 53 0.89 -6.52 -6.31
C LYS A 53 1.30 -7.98 -6.59
N SER A 54 1.90 -8.25 -7.75
CA SER A 54 2.31 -9.61 -8.12
C SER A 54 3.45 -10.12 -7.25
N ARG A 55 4.41 -9.24 -6.91
CA ARG A 55 5.52 -9.59 -6.03
C ARG A 55 5.05 -9.78 -4.59
N PHE A 56 4.12 -8.92 -4.14
CA PHE A 56 3.50 -9.09 -2.83
C PHE A 56 2.77 -10.44 -2.72
N LEU A 57 2.00 -10.82 -3.75
CA LEU A 57 1.30 -12.11 -3.77
C LEU A 57 2.27 -13.29 -3.69
N GLU A 58 3.37 -13.27 -4.46
CA GLU A 58 4.42 -14.27 -4.37
C GLU A 58 4.99 -14.37 -2.95
N MET A 59 5.33 -13.23 -2.34
CA MET A 59 5.85 -13.19 -0.96
C MET A 59 4.85 -13.73 0.05
N VAL A 60 3.55 -13.47 -0.10
CA VAL A 60 2.51 -14.04 0.77
C VAL A 60 2.44 -15.56 0.62
N LEU A 61 2.46 -16.07 -0.62
CA LEU A 61 2.37 -17.50 -0.90
C LEU A 61 3.61 -18.28 -0.42
N GLU A 62 4.77 -17.64 -0.41
CA GLU A 62 6.03 -18.22 0.05
C GLU A 62 6.30 -18.00 1.55
N ASP A 63 5.39 -17.35 2.29
CA ASP A 63 5.57 -16.95 3.69
C ASP A 63 6.81 -16.06 3.92
N ARG A 64 7.03 -15.11 2.99
CA ARG A 64 8.21 -14.21 2.92
C ARG A 64 7.89 -12.73 3.11
N VAL A 65 6.67 -12.37 3.51
CA VAL A 65 6.33 -10.95 3.77
C VAL A 65 7.22 -10.36 4.85
N GLY A 66 7.49 -11.15 5.91
CA GLY A 66 8.42 -10.80 6.98
C GLY A 66 8.03 -9.54 7.77
N GLY A 67 8.86 -9.21 8.77
CA GLY A 67 8.68 -8.01 9.60
C GLY A 67 7.54 -8.10 10.62
N ASP A 68 7.43 -7.05 11.45
CA ASP A 68 6.36 -6.91 12.44
C ASP A 68 5.15 -6.22 11.77
N ILE A 69 4.26 -7.04 11.21
CA ILE A 69 3.05 -6.58 10.52
C ILE A 69 1.93 -6.41 11.54
N GLU A 70 1.49 -5.16 11.71
CA GLU A 70 0.45 -4.80 12.67
C GLU A 70 -0.94 -5.05 12.10
N ALA A 71 -1.13 -4.69 10.82
CA ALA A 71 -2.41 -4.82 10.14
C ALA A 71 -2.24 -4.88 8.61
N VAL A 72 -3.21 -5.50 7.95
CA VAL A 72 -3.39 -5.48 6.50
C VAL A 72 -4.75 -4.89 6.17
N VAL A 73 -4.77 -3.78 5.42
CA VAL A 73 -5.99 -3.19 4.89
C VAL A 73 -6.08 -3.50 3.40
N HIS A 74 -6.97 -4.43 3.05
CA HIS A 74 -7.07 -4.97 1.70
C HIS A 74 -8.12 -4.21 0.86
N LEU A 75 -7.68 -3.20 0.09
CA LEU A 75 -8.55 -2.41 -0.81
C LEU A 75 -8.21 -2.63 -2.30
N GLY A 76 -7.19 -3.42 -2.62
CA GLY A 76 -6.77 -3.69 -3.98
C GLY A 76 -7.71 -4.68 -4.68
N ALA A 77 -8.37 -4.24 -5.75
CA ALA A 77 -9.25 -5.07 -6.57
C ALA A 77 -9.10 -4.72 -8.06
N CYS A 78 -9.73 -5.49 -8.94
CA CYS A 78 -9.85 -5.15 -10.36
C CYS A 78 -10.68 -3.86 -10.52
N SER A 79 -10.11 -2.87 -11.20
CA SER A 79 -10.71 -1.57 -11.50
C SER A 79 -10.65 -1.30 -12.99
#